data_AF-A0A3B0U2X0-F1
#
_entry.id   AF-A0A3B0U2X0-F1
#
_cell.length_a   1.000
_cell.length_b   1.000
_cell.length_c   1.000
_cell.angle_alpha   90.00
_cell.angle_beta   90.00
_cell.angle_gamma   90.00
#
_symmetry.space_group_name_H-M   'P 1'
#
loop_
_entity.id
_entity.type
_entity.pdbx_description
1 polymer ?
#
loop_
_entity_poly.entity_id
_entity_poly.type
_entity_poly.pdbx_seq_one_letter_code
_entity_poly.pdbx_strand_id
1 'polypeptide(L)'
;LELLAQSVDRDSVLQYTSTGIHKDDLTFEIDGHPIKKFGSQGQQKSYLIALKLAQFDFIKAQSKVKPILLLDDIFDKLDDLRVTQIINLVNKDEFGQLFISDTHKERTEAAVKVTKQAYKIFQL
;
A
#
# COMPACT_ATOMS: atom_id res chain seq x y z
N LEU A 1 -2.18 4.55 32.02
CA LEU A 1 -2.92 3.71 33.00
C LEU A 1 -4.27 4.30 33.37
N GLU A 2 -4.46 5.62 33.31
CA GLU A 2 -5.73 6.28 33.61
C GLU A 2 -6.92 5.75 32.78
N LEU A 3 -6.77 5.63 31.46
CA LEU A 3 -7.80 5.07 30.57
C LEU A 3 -8.23 3.64 30.96
N LEU A 4 -7.27 2.80 31.36
CA LEU A 4 -7.53 1.43 31.80
C LEU A 4 -8.29 1.41 33.13
N ALA A 5 -7.94 2.29 34.06
CA ALA A 5 -8.61 2.40 35.35
C ALA A 5 -10.08 2.86 35.18
N GLN A 6 -10.33 3.78 34.25
CA GLN A 6 -11.68 4.26 33.93
C GLN A 6 -12.55 3.23 33.21
N SER A 7 -11.95 2.23 32.54
CA SER A 7 -12.69 1.22 31.77
C SER A 7 -12.95 -0.09 32.52
N VAL A 8 -12.45 -0.27 33.76
CA VAL A 8 -12.52 -1.55 34.52
C VAL A 8 -13.95 -2.12 34.62
N ASP A 9 -14.92 -1.31 35.04
CA ASP A 9 -16.30 -1.77 35.21
C ASP A 9 -16.92 -2.23 33.88
N ARG A 10 -16.64 -1.48 32.81
CA ARG A 10 -17.10 -1.80 31.44
C ARG A 10 -16.41 -3.06 30.93
N ASP A 11 -15.11 -3.17 31.10
CA ASP A 11 -14.30 -4.30 30.65
C ASP A 11 -14.68 -5.59 31.39
N SER A 12 -15.06 -5.50 32.68
CA SER A 12 -15.56 -6.63 33.46
C SER A 12 -16.87 -7.20 32.88
N VAL A 13 -17.77 -6.33 32.38
CA VAL A 13 -19.02 -6.76 31.74
C VAL A 13 -18.76 -7.32 30.34
N LEU A 14 -17.86 -6.68 29.58
CA LEU A 14 -17.54 -7.07 28.20
C LEU A 14 -16.59 -8.29 28.10
N GLN A 15 -15.90 -8.63 29.18
CA GLN A 15 -14.89 -9.70 29.27
C GLN A 15 -13.69 -9.52 28.32
N TYR A 16 -13.41 -8.30 27.87
CA TYR A 16 -12.20 -7.93 27.14
C TYR A 16 -11.83 -6.48 27.40
N THR A 17 -10.55 -6.13 27.21
CA THR A 17 -10.07 -4.74 27.36
C THR A 17 -10.61 -3.85 26.24
N SER A 18 -11.49 -2.92 26.58
CA SER A 18 -12.18 -2.06 25.61
C SER A 18 -11.41 -0.80 25.23
N THR A 19 -10.30 -0.50 25.90
CA THR A 19 -9.49 0.71 25.65
C THR A 19 -8.00 0.39 25.52
N GLY A 20 -7.32 1.01 24.57
CA GLY A 20 -5.88 0.82 24.29
C GLY A 20 -5.58 0.92 22.80
N ILE A 21 -4.30 0.90 22.42
CA ILE A 21 -3.85 1.08 21.02
C ILE A 21 -4.43 0.06 20.04
N HIS A 22 -4.87 -1.11 20.53
CA HIS A 22 -5.55 -2.14 19.75
C HIS A 22 -6.98 -1.75 19.35
N LYS A 23 -7.53 -0.68 19.91
CA LYS A 23 -8.85 -0.12 19.61
C LYS A 23 -8.77 1.21 18.86
N ASP A 24 -7.57 1.75 18.66
CA ASP A 24 -7.38 2.93 17.82
C ASP A 24 -7.71 2.58 16.35
N ASP A 25 -8.34 3.53 15.65
CA ASP A 25 -8.66 3.37 14.23
C ASP A 25 -7.90 4.41 13.41
N LEU A 26 -7.40 3.99 12.25
CA LEU A 26 -6.70 4.86 11.31
C LEU A 26 -7.65 5.29 10.21
N THR A 27 -8.09 6.54 10.28
CA THR A 27 -8.89 7.15 9.23
C THR A 27 -8.00 7.69 8.12
N PHE A 28 -8.15 7.12 6.92
CA PHE A 28 -7.47 7.58 5.72
C PHE A 28 -8.40 8.47 4.88
N GLU A 29 -7.90 9.63 4.48
CA GLU A 29 -8.70 10.65 3.81
C GLU A 29 -8.02 11.15 2.52
N ILE A 30 -8.84 11.56 1.55
CA ILE A 30 -8.45 12.38 0.40
C ILE A 30 -9.40 13.59 0.41
N ASP A 31 -8.84 14.80 0.37
CA ASP A 31 -9.60 16.06 0.40
C ASP A 31 -10.61 16.14 1.55
N GLY A 32 -10.24 15.61 2.72
CA GLY A 32 -11.08 15.58 3.93
C GLY A 32 -12.21 14.54 3.91
N HIS A 33 -12.24 13.65 2.91
CA HIS A 33 -13.24 12.59 2.81
C HIS A 33 -12.63 11.20 3.03
N PRO A 34 -13.25 10.35 3.88
CA PRO A 34 -12.78 8.99 4.12
C PRO A 34 -12.71 8.14 2.85
N ILE A 35 -11.50 7.74 2.46
CA ILE A 35 -11.26 7.04 1.18
C ILE A 35 -11.97 5.68 1.13
N LYS A 36 -12.04 4.99 2.27
CA LYS A 36 -12.71 3.69 2.42
C LYS A 36 -14.20 3.76 2.14
N LYS A 37 -14.84 4.91 2.40
CA LYS A 37 -16.30 5.09 2.28
C LYS A 37 -16.70 5.72 0.95
N PHE A 38 -15.92 6.66 0.44
CA PHE A 38 -16.30 7.48 -0.72
C PHE A 38 -15.45 7.26 -1.96
N GLY A 39 -14.27 6.64 -1.83
CA GLY A 39 -13.39 6.38 -2.97
C GLY A 39 -13.93 5.28 -3.87
N SER A 40 -13.85 5.49 -5.18
CA SER A 40 -13.99 4.41 -6.16
C SER A 40 -12.92 3.32 -5.96
N GLN A 41 -13.14 2.12 -6.49
CA GLN A 41 -12.17 1.01 -6.36
C GLN A 41 -10.77 1.40 -6.87
N GLY A 42 -10.69 2.10 -8.01
CA GLY A 42 -9.41 2.58 -8.55
C GLY A 42 -8.74 3.63 -7.66
N GLN A 43 -9.51 4.52 -7.03
CA GLN A 43 -8.98 5.50 -6.07
C GLN A 43 -8.46 4.84 -4.80
N GLN A 44 -9.22 3.89 -4.23
CA GLN A 44 -8.79 3.12 -3.07
C GLN A 44 -7.49 2.37 -3.35
N LYS A 45 -7.38 1.72 -4.53
CA LYS A 45 -6.18 0.99 -4.93
C LYS A 45 -5.00 1.94 -5.13
N SER A 46 -5.19 3.06 -5.82
CA SER A 46 -4.14 4.09 -6.01
C SER A 46 -3.65 4.66 -4.67
N TYR A 47 -4.57 4.92 -3.74
CA TYR A 47 -4.24 5.41 -2.40
C TYR A 47 -3.42 4.39 -1.61
N LEU A 48 -3.84 3.12 -1.64
CA LEU A 48 -3.11 2.04 -0.98
C LEU A 48 -1.68 1.91 -1.53
N ILE A 49 -1.50 2.04 -2.85
CA ILE A 49 -0.18 2.00 -3.49
C ILE A 49 0.67 3.17 -3.01
N ALA A 50 0.14 4.39 -3.00
CA ALA A 50 0.85 5.56 -2.48
C ALA A 50 1.26 5.37 -1.01
N LEU A 51 0.39 4.80 -0.17
CA LEU A 51 0.69 4.48 1.22
C LEU A 51 1.82 3.45 1.35
N LYS A 52 1.84 2.42 0.49
CA LYS A 52 2.91 1.41 0.47
C LYS A 52 4.25 1.99 0.02
N LEU A 53 4.25 2.90 -0.94
CA LEU A 53 5.45 3.62 -1.36
C LEU A 53 5.96 4.55 -0.25
N ALA A 54 5.07 5.27 0.45
CA ALA A 54 5.46 6.06 1.61
C ALA A 54 6.04 5.18 2.74
N GLN A 55 5.46 4.00 2.97
CA GLN A 55 6.01 3.01 3.90
C GLN A 55 7.40 2.51 3.46
N PHE A 56 7.61 2.27 2.17
CA PHE A 56 8.91 1.89 1.61
C PHE A 56 9.97 2.97 1.90
N ASP A 57 9.66 4.23 1.65
CA ASP A 57 10.58 5.35 1.90
C ASP A 57 10.91 5.48 3.39
N PHE A 58 9.91 5.32 4.26
CA PHE A 58 10.10 5.30 5.71
C PHE A 58 11.06 4.18 6.14
N ILE A 59 10.83 2.95 5.68
CA ILE A 59 11.68 1.79 6.03
C ILE A 59 13.10 2.00 5.48
N LYS A 60 13.25 2.48 4.26
CA LYS A 60 14.55 2.80 3.65
C LYS A 60 15.31 3.84 4.47
N ALA A 61 14.63 4.90 4.90
CA ALA A 61 15.23 5.95 5.73
C ALA A 61 15.71 5.43 7.09
N GLN A 62 14.93 4.55 7.72
CA GLN A 62 15.21 3.98 9.03
C GLN A 62 16.31 2.91 9.00
N SER A 63 16.22 1.98 8.04
CA SER A 63 17.11 0.80 7.94
C SER A 63 18.39 1.05 7.14
N LYS A 64 18.45 2.14 6.36
CA LYS A 64 19.53 2.46 5.40
C LYS A 64 19.75 1.39 4.32
N VAL A 65 18.81 0.45 4.17
CA VAL A 65 18.81 -0.60 3.15
C VAL A 65 17.58 -0.38 2.26
N LYS A 66 17.71 -0.64 0.96
CA LYS A 66 16.57 -0.61 0.03
C LYS A 66 15.73 -1.88 0.23
N PRO A 67 14.46 -1.78 0.64
CA PRO A 67 13.57 -2.95 0.73
C PRO A 67 13.34 -3.60 -0.64
N ILE A 68 12.93 -4.87 -0.64
CA ILE A 68 12.36 -5.52 -1.81
C ILE A 68 10.87 -5.13 -1.87
N LEU A 69 10.40 -4.69 -3.04
CA LEU A 69 9.01 -4.36 -3.26
C LEU A 69 8.30 -5.54 -3.94
N LEU A 70 7.19 -5.99 -3.36
CA LEU A 70 6.33 -7.03 -3.91
C LEU A 70 4.97 -6.41 -4.22
N LEU A 71 4.55 -6.48 -5.48
CA LEU A 71 3.28 -5.94 -5.95
C LEU A 71 2.44 -7.09 -6.49
N ASP A 72 1.43 -7.49 -5.71
CA ASP A 72 0.54 -8.59 -6.06
C ASP A 72 -0.73 -8.07 -6.76
N ASP A 73 -1.02 -8.58 -7.95
CA ASP A 73 -2.17 -8.23 -8.79
C ASP A 73 -2.40 -6.72 -8.91
N ILE A 74 -1.31 -5.98 -9.11
CA ILE A 74 -1.29 -4.54 -8.90
C ILE A 74 -2.06 -3.78 -9.97
N PHE A 75 -2.14 -4.32 -11.18
CA PHE A 75 -2.78 -3.68 -12.32
C PHE A 75 -4.28 -3.97 -12.45
N ASP A 76 -4.83 -4.91 -11.69
CA ASP A 76 -6.28 -5.15 -11.68
C ASP A 76 -7.04 -3.86 -11.30
N LYS A 77 -8.11 -3.53 -12.03
CA LYS A 77 -8.97 -2.34 -11.84
C LYS A 77 -8.27 -0.96 -11.94
N LEU A 78 -7.03 -0.91 -12.41
CA LEU A 78 -6.37 0.33 -12.78
C LEU A 78 -6.48 0.55 -14.28
N ASP A 79 -6.57 1.80 -14.70
CA ASP A 79 -6.44 2.20 -16.11
C ASP A 79 -4.96 2.34 -16.50
N ASP A 80 -4.68 2.38 -17.81
CA ASP A 80 -3.29 2.39 -18.32
C ASP A 80 -2.50 3.63 -17.92
N LEU A 81 -3.18 4.77 -17.70
CA LEU A 81 -2.54 5.98 -17.20
C LEU A 81 -2.02 5.76 -15.77
N ARG A 82 -2.85 5.20 -14.88
CA ARG A 82 -2.45 4.88 -13.50
C ARG A 82 -1.34 3.84 -13.45
N VAL A 83 -1.43 2.79 -14.26
CA VAL A 83 -0.35 1.78 -14.39
C VAL A 83 0.97 2.44 -14.74
N THR A 84 0.95 3.31 -15.74
CA THR A 84 2.15 4.05 -16.18
C THR A 84 2.69 4.96 -15.07
N GLN A 85 1.81 5.65 -14.33
CA GLN A 85 2.22 6.49 -13.20
C GLN A 85 2.89 5.69 -12.09
N ILE A 86 2.32 4.53 -11.72
CA ILE A 86 2.90 3.64 -10.70
C ILE A 86 4.26 3.15 -11.14
N ILE A 87 4.38 2.69 -12.40
CA ILE A 87 5.65 2.24 -12.96
C ILE A 87 6.68 3.38 -12.97
N ASN A 88 6.30 4.59 -13.36
CA ASN A 88 7.20 5.74 -13.33
C ASN A 88 7.65 6.12 -11.92
N LEU A 89 6.78 5.96 -10.91
CA LEU A 89 7.15 6.17 -9.50
C LEU A 89 8.21 5.16 -9.07
N VAL A 90 8.02 3.87 -9.35
CA VAL A 90 8.98 2.81 -8.95
C VAL A 90 10.23 2.75 -9.83
N ASN A 91 10.22 3.36 -11.01
CA ASN A 91 11.37 3.37 -11.93
C ASN A 91 12.47 4.38 -11.54
N LYS A 92 12.22 5.26 -10.56
CA LYS A 92 13.29 6.11 -10.05
C LYS A 92 14.38 5.21 -9.45
N ASP A 93 15.66 5.51 -9.68
CA ASP A 93 16.84 4.78 -9.14
C ASP A 93 16.86 4.65 -7.60
N GLU A 94 15.87 5.21 -6.93
CA GLU A 94 15.60 5.08 -5.52
C GLU A 94 15.12 3.69 -5.09
N PHE A 95 14.50 2.93 -6.00
CA PHE A 95 13.98 1.60 -5.72
C PHE A 95 15.08 0.53 -5.84
N GLY A 96 14.89 -0.57 -5.13
CA GLY A 96 15.80 -1.72 -5.13
C GLY A 96 15.33 -2.77 -6.12
N GLN A 97 15.01 -3.96 -5.62
CA GLN A 97 14.42 -5.04 -6.41
C GLN A 97 12.89 -5.00 -6.31
N LEU A 98 12.22 -5.17 -7.45
CA LEU A 98 10.76 -5.18 -7.57
C LEU A 98 10.27 -6.48 -8.20
N PHE A 99 9.24 -7.08 -7.63
CA PHE A 99 8.48 -8.20 -8.19
C PHE A 99 7.02 -7.80 -8.40
N ILE A 100 6.48 -8.16 -9.55
CA ILE A 100 5.09 -7.88 -9.93
C ILE A 100 4.44 -9.19 -10.34
N SER A 101 3.27 -9.50 -9.78
CA SER A 101 2.35 -10.50 -10.32
C SER A 101 1.21 -9.78 -11.04
N ASP A 102 0.76 -10.35 -12.14
CA ASP A 102 -0.39 -9.85 -12.91
C ASP A 102 -0.97 -11.00 -13.74
N THR A 103 -2.24 -10.87 -14.09
CA THR A 103 -2.97 -11.77 -14.97
C THR A 103 -2.83 -11.39 -16.45
N HIS A 104 -2.36 -10.18 -16.77
CA HIS A 104 -2.27 -9.67 -18.14
C HIS A 104 -0.82 -9.42 -18.58
N LYS A 105 -0.21 -10.45 -19.21
CA LYS A 105 1.20 -10.40 -19.67
C LYS A 105 1.51 -9.19 -20.56
N GLU A 106 0.71 -8.95 -21.60
CA GLU A 106 0.98 -7.90 -22.59
C GLU A 106 1.01 -6.51 -21.95
N ARG A 107 0.09 -6.28 -21.03
CA ARG A 107 -0.04 -5.03 -20.29
C ARG A 107 1.15 -4.80 -19.36
N THR A 108 1.50 -5.82 -18.56
CA THR A 108 2.67 -5.76 -17.69
C THR A 108 3.95 -5.55 -18.49
N GLU A 109 4.11 -6.28 -19.59
CA GLU A 109 5.29 -6.15 -20.45
C GLU A 109 5.38 -4.76 -21.10
N ALA A 110 4.26 -4.21 -21.57
CA ALA A 110 4.21 -2.85 -22.11
C ALA A 110 4.59 -1.82 -21.04
N ALA A 111 4.06 -1.95 -19.83
CA ALA A 111 4.35 -1.05 -18.73
C ALA A 111 5.82 -1.09 -18.31
N VAL A 112 6.40 -2.30 -18.15
CA VAL A 112 7.81 -2.47 -17.77
C VAL A 112 8.76 -2.06 -18.90
N LYS A 113 8.41 -2.23 -20.18
CA LYS A 113 9.25 -1.75 -21.30
C LYS A 113 9.52 -0.25 -21.25
N VAL A 114 8.57 0.54 -20.72
CA VAL A 114 8.73 1.99 -20.58
C VAL A 114 9.86 2.35 -19.61
N THR A 115 10.18 1.49 -18.65
CA THR A 115 11.17 1.81 -17.62
C THR A 115 12.60 1.84 -18.13
N LYS A 116 12.88 1.14 -19.25
CA LYS A 116 14.23 0.87 -19.77
C LYS A 116 15.16 0.14 -18.79
N GLN A 117 14.64 -0.39 -17.68
CA GLN A 117 15.43 -1.17 -16.73
C GLN A 117 15.55 -2.63 -17.17
N ALA A 118 16.56 -3.31 -16.64
CA ALA A 118 16.68 -4.76 -16.83
C ALA A 118 15.51 -5.46 -16.11
N TYR A 119 14.76 -6.28 -16.85
CA TYR A 119 13.64 -7.05 -16.31
C TYR A 119 13.69 -8.49 -16.81
N LYS A 120 12.99 -9.37 -16.10
CA LYS A 120 12.77 -10.76 -16.52
C LYS A 120 11.33 -11.14 -16.24
N ILE A 121 10.67 -11.70 -17.24
CA ILE A 121 9.29 -12.22 -17.12
C ILE A 121 9.38 -13.73 -16.97
N PHE A 122 8.66 -14.26 -15.99
CA PHE A 122 8.50 -15.68 -15.76
C PHE A 122 7.04 -16.04 -16.09
N GLN A 123 6.85 -17.02 -16.97
CA GLN A 123 5.54 -17.66 -17.16
C GLN A 123 5.52 -18.91 -16.30
N LEU A 124 4.52 -19.00 -15.43
CA LEU A 124 4.25 -20.16 -14.59
C LEU A 124 3.32 -21.12 -15.33
#